data_AF-A0A453E6S4-F1
#
_entry.id   AF-A0A453E6S4-F1
#
_cell.length_a   1.000
_cell.length_b   1.000
_cell.length_c   1.000
_cell.angle_alpha   90.00
_cell.angle_beta   90.00
_cell.angle_gamma   90.00
#
_symmetry.space_group_name_H-M   'P 1'
#
loop_
_entity.id
_entity.type
_entity.pdbx_description
1 polymer ?
#
loop_
_entity_poly.entity_id
_entity_poly.type
_entity_poly.pdbx_seq_one_letter_code
_entity_poly.pdbx_strand_id
1 'polypeptide(L)'
;MASPSDAHSAASGGGGVTAAKTDLEDFFDQLDLNEEEFEDVVIDEDDPELQESARWLALARVHTEKTFSQGAFYKDMRAAWNPTQSVRFRPVDPNRFVVQASCLGDWERMMMHGPWLFRNWAVLLCPYDGFSRTEDVSIIHMPI
;
A
#
# COMPACT_ATOMS: atom_id res chain seq x y z
N MET A 1 -10.43 27.02 -53.62
CA MET A 1 -9.49 26.83 -54.76
C MET A 1 -8.27 27.67 -54.41
N ALA A 2 -7.03 27.21 -54.37
CA ALA A 2 -6.39 26.00 -54.89
C ALA A 2 -5.15 25.65 -54.03
N SER A 3 -4.80 24.37 -53.93
CA SER A 3 -3.41 23.91 -53.68
C SER A 3 -2.62 23.92 -54.98
N PRO A 4 -1.28 23.90 -54.94
CA PRO A 4 -0.50 22.66 -55.17
C PRO A 4 0.68 22.49 -54.14
N SER A 5 1.06 21.28 -53.70
CA SER A 5 2.03 20.31 -54.32
C SER A 5 3.43 20.91 -54.54
N ASP A 6 4.58 20.31 -54.23
CA ASP A 6 5.03 18.95 -53.85
C ASP A 6 6.54 19.02 -53.46
N ALA A 7 7.08 17.93 -52.86
CA ALA A 7 8.47 17.44 -53.04
C ALA A 7 9.69 18.27 -52.52
N HIS A 8 10.79 17.76 -51.95
CA HIS A 8 11.33 16.42 -51.67
C HIS A 8 12.59 16.54 -50.76
N SER A 9 12.75 15.56 -49.85
CA SER A 9 13.99 14.79 -49.56
C SER A 9 15.18 15.36 -48.77
N ALA A 10 15.46 14.59 -47.69
CA ALA A 10 16.74 14.07 -47.20
C ALA A 10 17.72 15.08 -46.52
N ALA A 11 18.45 14.78 -45.45
CA ALA A 11 18.84 13.53 -44.80
C ALA A 11 19.32 13.82 -43.36
N SER A 12 19.57 12.76 -42.58
CA SER A 12 20.49 12.71 -41.43
C SER A 12 20.00 13.40 -40.13
N GLY A 13 19.88 12.75 -38.98
CA GLY A 13 20.45 11.48 -38.56
C GLY A 13 19.66 10.85 -37.42
N GLY A 14 19.65 9.52 -37.41
CA GLY A 14 19.23 8.76 -36.24
C GLY A 14 20.19 9.03 -35.08
N GLY A 15 19.63 9.28 -33.91
CA GLY A 15 20.42 9.50 -32.70
C GLY A 15 19.66 10.28 -31.64
N GLY A 16 18.46 9.84 -31.27
CA GLY A 16 17.64 10.52 -30.25
C GLY A 16 17.22 9.65 -29.06
N VAL A 17 17.57 8.36 -29.04
CA VAL A 17 17.16 7.44 -27.97
C VAL A 17 18.34 7.03 -27.06
N THR A 18 19.57 7.35 -27.45
CA THR A 18 20.77 7.03 -26.66
C THR A 18 21.13 8.13 -25.67
N ALA A 19 20.97 9.42 -26.04
CA ALA A 19 21.39 10.54 -25.20
C ALA A 19 20.65 10.60 -23.84
N ALA A 20 19.33 10.33 -23.83
CA ALA A 20 18.53 10.32 -22.59
C ALA A 20 18.77 9.08 -21.71
N LYS A 21 19.34 8.00 -22.26
CA LYS A 21 19.68 6.80 -21.47
C LYS A 21 21.00 6.97 -20.74
N THR A 22 22.01 7.52 -21.42
CA THR A 22 23.29 7.88 -20.79
C THR A 22 23.10 8.88 -19.65
N ASP A 23 22.24 9.89 -19.84
CA ASP A 23 21.97 10.91 -18.82
C ASP A 23 21.29 10.34 -17.55
N LEU A 24 20.47 9.28 -17.70
CA LEU A 24 19.88 8.57 -16.56
C LEU A 24 20.87 7.59 -15.92
N GLU A 25 21.65 6.85 -16.71
CA GLU A 25 22.69 5.94 -16.21
C GLU A 25 23.75 6.70 -15.39
N ASP A 26 24.21 7.85 -15.87
CA ASP A 26 25.13 8.72 -15.13
C ASP A 26 24.52 9.23 -13.81
N PHE A 27 23.20 9.46 -13.77
CA PHE A 27 22.48 9.86 -12.56
C PHE A 27 22.36 8.71 -11.55
N PHE A 28 22.24 7.47 -12.03
CA PHE A 28 22.21 6.27 -11.18
C PHE A 28 23.59 5.93 -10.60
N ASP A 29 24.67 6.10 -11.37
CA ASP A 29 26.04 5.90 -10.90
C ASP A 29 26.48 6.97 -9.89
N GLN A 30 25.81 8.12 -9.85
CA GLN A 30 26.03 9.18 -8.87
C GLN A 30 25.25 8.96 -7.55
N LEU A 31 24.40 7.94 -7.47
CA LEU A 31 23.77 7.51 -6.22
C LEU A 31 24.78 6.69 -5.41
N ASP A 32 25.54 7.37 -4.56
CA ASP A 32 26.45 6.75 -3.59
C ASP A 32 25.63 6.13 -2.44
N LEU A 33 25.03 4.96 -2.68
CA LEU A 33 24.25 4.21 -1.70
C LEU A 33 25.20 3.43 -0.77
N ASN A 34 25.86 4.14 0.14
CA ASN A 34 26.62 3.51 1.20
C ASN A 34 25.66 2.91 2.24
N GLU A 35 25.85 1.64 2.60
CA GLU A 35 25.05 0.92 3.62
C GLU A 35 25.07 1.59 5.01
N GLU A 36 25.94 2.58 5.23
CA GLU A 36 26.03 3.35 6.48
C GLU A 36 25.01 4.52 6.58
N GLU A 37 24.30 4.89 5.51
CA GLU A 37 23.29 5.97 5.52
C GLU A 37 21.83 5.46 5.65
N PHE A 38 21.62 4.23 6.13
CA PHE A 38 20.32 3.85 6.69
C PHE A 38 20.24 4.32 8.15
N GLU A 39 20.17 5.64 8.35
CA GLU A 39 19.84 6.18 9.67
C GLU A 39 18.39 5.81 9.96
N ASP A 40 18.19 4.90 10.92
CA ASP A 40 16.87 4.50 11.38
C ASP A 40 16.16 5.75 11.88
N VAL A 41 15.13 6.19 11.16
CA VAL A 41 14.40 7.42 11.52
C VAL A 41 13.76 7.14 12.88
N VAL A 42 14.30 7.77 13.93
CA VAL A 42 13.72 7.71 15.27
C VAL A 42 12.41 8.47 15.23
N ILE A 43 11.32 7.74 15.13
CA ILE A 43 9.98 8.29 15.19
C ILE A 43 9.62 8.46 16.67
N ASP A 44 9.44 9.69 17.11
CA ASP A 44 8.90 9.97 18.44
C ASP A 44 7.43 9.52 18.51
N GLU A 45 7.14 8.52 19.35
CA GLU A 45 5.79 7.97 19.57
C GLU A 45 4.79 9.02 20.13
N ASP A 46 5.32 10.11 20.68
CA ASP A 46 4.58 11.24 21.25
C ASP A 46 4.28 12.36 20.24
N ASP A 47 4.66 12.22 18.96
CA ASP A 47 4.30 13.21 17.95
C ASP A 47 2.77 13.21 17.71
N PRO A 48 2.06 14.32 17.99
CA PRO A 48 0.62 14.40 17.86
C PRO A 48 0.13 14.21 16.41
N GLU A 49 0.91 14.63 15.41
CA GLU A 49 0.54 14.45 14.00
C GLU A 49 0.61 12.97 13.61
N LEU A 50 1.57 12.23 14.17
CA LEU A 50 1.71 10.80 13.95
C LEU A 50 0.64 10.01 14.69
N GLN A 51 0.29 10.37 15.92
CA GLN A 51 -0.82 9.76 16.66
C GLN A 51 -2.16 9.92 15.93
N GLU A 52 -2.42 11.10 15.35
CA GLU A 52 -3.61 11.31 14.54
C GLU A 52 -3.60 10.44 13.27
N SER A 53 -2.43 10.31 12.63
CA SER A 53 -2.26 9.47 11.43
C SER A 53 -2.34 7.96 11.72
N ALA A 54 -1.94 7.54 12.92
CA ALA A 54 -1.88 6.16 13.39
C ALA A 54 -3.16 5.71 14.10
N ARG A 55 -4.12 6.62 14.34
CA ARG A 55 -5.32 6.24 15.08
C ARG A 55 -6.14 5.18 14.32
N TRP A 56 -6.56 4.17 15.09
CA TRP A 56 -7.45 3.09 14.67
C TRP A 56 -6.96 2.29 13.47
N LEU A 57 -5.68 1.93 13.53
CA LEU A 57 -5.07 0.98 12.62
C LEU A 57 -5.26 -0.46 13.11
N ALA A 58 -5.46 -1.34 12.15
CA ALA A 58 -5.47 -2.79 12.35
C ALA A 58 -4.68 -3.45 11.24
N LEU A 59 -3.93 -4.48 11.58
CA LEU A 59 -3.32 -5.39 10.63
C LEU A 59 -4.27 -6.56 10.39
N ALA A 60 -4.69 -6.71 9.15
CA ALA A 60 -5.54 -7.78 8.69
C ALA A 60 -4.74 -8.80 7.88
N ARG A 61 -4.92 -10.09 8.16
CA ARG A 61 -4.36 -11.17 7.35
C ARG A 61 -5.41 -12.20 7.00
N VAL A 62 -5.53 -12.51 5.72
CA VAL A 62 -6.40 -13.60 5.24
C VAL A 62 -5.62 -14.90 5.37
N HIS A 63 -6.16 -15.86 6.13
CA HIS A 63 -5.55 -17.17 6.32
C HIS A 63 -5.78 -18.07 5.09
N THR A 64 -4.97 -17.86 4.06
CA THR A 64 -4.99 -18.62 2.82
C THR A 64 -3.63 -18.55 2.11
N GLU A 65 -3.31 -19.62 1.38
CA GLU A 65 -2.17 -19.69 0.45
C GLU A 65 -2.60 -19.35 -1.00
N LYS A 66 -3.91 -19.25 -1.25
CA LYS A 66 -4.45 -18.98 -2.58
C LYS A 66 -4.42 -17.49 -2.88
N THR A 67 -4.14 -17.14 -4.13
CA THR A 67 -4.28 -15.76 -4.60
C THR A 67 -5.75 -15.39 -4.72
N PHE A 68 -6.06 -14.11 -4.45
CA PHE A 68 -7.41 -13.59 -4.54
C PHE A 68 -7.39 -12.12 -4.97
N SER A 69 -8.55 -11.63 -5.41
CA SER A 69 -8.71 -10.22 -5.76
C SER A 69 -8.80 -9.37 -4.49
N GLN A 70 -7.85 -8.45 -4.31
CA GLN A 70 -7.87 -7.48 -3.22
C GLN A 70 -9.16 -6.63 -3.23
N GLY A 71 -9.63 -6.24 -4.42
CA GLY A 71 -10.88 -5.49 -4.56
C GLY A 71 -12.11 -6.26 -4.06
N ALA A 72 -12.15 -7.58 -4.30
CA ALA A 72 -13.19 -8.43 -3.74
C ALA A 72 -13.10 -8.51 -2.21
N PHE A 73 -11.89 -8.65 -1.66
CA PHE A 73 -11.66 -8.63 -0.22
C PHE A 73 -12.13 -7.30 0.41
N TYR A 74 -11.78 -6.15 -0.16
CA TYR A 74 -12.20 -4.85 0.35
C TYR A 74 -13.72 -4.67 0.35
N LYS A 75 -14.39 -5.19 -0.70
CA LYS A 75 -15.85 -5.13 -0.79
C LYS A 75 -16.51 -6.01 0.27
N ASP A 76 -16.07 -7.25 0.39
CA ASP A 76 -16.64 -8.22 1.33
C ASP A 76 -16.40 -7.78 2.79
N MET A 77 -15.21 -7.29 3.12
CA MET A 77 -14.92 -6.79 4.48
C MET A 77 -15.70 -5.53 4.83
N ARG A 78 -15.87 -4.58 3.91
CA ARG A 78 -16.75 -3.43 4.15
C ARG A 78 -18.19 -3.85 4.40
N ALA A 79 -18.69 -4.85 3.68
CA ALA A 79 -20.02 -5.38 3.92
C ALA A 79 -20.13 -6.09 5.28
N ALA A 80 -19.12 -6.89 5.65
CA ALA A 80 -19.09 -7.62 6.91
C ALA A 80 -18.98 -6.69 8.14
N TRP A 81 -18.05 -5.73 8.09
CA TRP A 81 -17.85 -4.76 9.16
C TRP A 81 -18.97 -3.73 9.22
N ASN A 82 -19.68 -3.47 8.11
CA ASN A 82 -20.73 -2.47 8.01
C ASN A 82 -20.35 -1.13 8.69
N PRO A 83 -19.23 -0.51 8.27
CA PRO A 83 -18.71 0.66 8.95
C PRO A 83 -19.60 1.88 8.65
N THR A 84 -19.72 2.77 9.63
CA THR A 84 -20.47 4.02 9.47
C THR A 84 -19.78 4.95 8.49
N GLN A 85 -18.44 4.93 8.50
CA GLN A 85 -17.60 5.73 7.62
C GLN A 85 -16.74 4.86 6.70
N SER A 86 -16.16 5.47 5.68
CA SER A 86 -15.28 4.75 4.76
C SER A 86 -14.06 4.17 5.49
N VAL A 87 -13.71 2.93 5.19
CA VAL A 87 -12.50 2.25 5.68
C VAL A 87 -11.43 2.28 4.58
N ARG A 88 -10.21 2.70 4.96
CA ARG A 88 -9.04 2.73 4.06
C ARG A 88 -8.26 1.44 4.19
N PHE A 89 -7.82 0.91 3.06
CA PHE A 89 -7.03 -0.32 2.98
C PHE A 89 -5.70 0.01 2.29
N ARG A 90 -4.60 -0.41 2.91
CA ARG A 90 -3.26 -0.36 2.33
C ARG A 90 -2.74 -1.80 2.22
N PRO A 91 -2.61 -2.35 0.99
CA PRO A 91 -2.02 -3.67 0.82
C PRO A 91 -0.54 -3.61 1.18
N VAL A 92 -0.09 -4.60 1.95
CA VAL A 92 1.32 -4.78 2.32
C VAL A 92 1.86 -6.03 1.63
N ASP A 93 1.13 -7.15 1.80
CA ASP A 93 1.43 -8.44 1.18
C ASP A 93 0.21 -8.95 0.41
N PRO A 94 0.34 -10.03 -0.40
CA PRO A 94 -0.79 -10.64 -1.10
C PRO A 94 -1.97 -11.02 -0.20
N ASN A 95 -1.71 -11.33 1.07
CA ASN A 95 -2.73 -11.69 2.06
C ASN A 95 -2.69 -10.82 3.32
N ARG A 96 -1.90 -9.74 3.38
CA ARG A 96 -1.76 -8.84 4.53
C ARG A 96 -2.09 -7.40 4.15
N PHE A 97 -2.89 -6.74 4.98
CA PHE A 97 -3.40 -5.41 4.73
C PHE A 97 -3.37 -4.59 6.02
N VAL A 98 -2.92 -3.34 5.92
CA VAL A 98 -3.16 -2.34 6.95
C VAL A 98 -4.53 -1.73 6.68
N VAL A 99 -5.38 -1.72 7.69
CA VAL A 99 -6.75 -1.22 7.63
C VAL A 99 -6.87 -0.07 8.61
N GLN A 100 -7.38 1.06 8.14
CA GLN A 100 -7.63 2.23 8.96
C GLN A 100 -9.14 2.49 9.04
N ALA A 101 -9.67 2.44 10.25
CA ALA A 101 -11.03 2.87 10.53
C ALA A 101 -11.08 4.39 10.72
N SER A 102 -12.21 5.00 10.38
CA SER A 102 -12.39 6.46 10.50
C SER A 102 -12.99 6.91 11.83
N CYS A 103 -13.42 5.97 12.69
CA CYS A 103 -13.90 6.22 14.05
C CYS A 103 -13.58 5.04 14.98
N LEU A 104 -13.49 5.30 16.30
CA LEU A 104 -13.26 4.26 17.31
C LEU A 104 -14.34 3.18 17.28
N GLY A 105 -15.61 3.55 17.09
CA GLY A 105 -16.71 2.58 17.06
C GLY A 105 -16.64 1.60 15.88
N ASP A 106 -16.19 2.05 14.70
CA ASP A 106 -15.95 1.16 13.56
C ASP A 106 -14.74 0.25 13.83
N TRP A 107 -13.70 0.77 14.49
CA TRP A 107 -12.52 -0.02 14.88
C TRP A 107 -12.85 -1.09 15.92
N GLU A 108 -13.57 -0.74 17.00
CA GLU A 108 -14.02 -1.70 18.01
C GLU A 108 -14.89 -2.79 17.39
N ARG A 109 -15.78 -2.41 16.46
CA ARG A 109 -16.58 -3.38 15.70
C ARG A 109 -15.68 -4.36 14.96
N MET A 110 -14.72 -3.87 14.18
CA MET A 110 -13.77 -4.72 13.46
C MET A 110 -12.98 -5.62 14.40
N MET A 111 -12.55 -5.13 15.56
CA MET A 111 -11.64 -5.84 16.46
C MET A 111 -12.33 -6.78 17.45
N MET A 112 -13.62 -6.57 17.75
CA MET A 112 -14.32 -7.25 18.85
C MET A 112 -15.58 -8.00 18.42
N HIS A 113 -16.16 -7.71 17.25
CA HIS A 113 -17.44 -8.31 16.83
C HIS A 113 -17.26 -9.36 15.72
N GLY A 114 -16.09 -9.98 15.66
CA GLY A 114 -15.81 -11.09 14.76
C GLY A 114 -16.55 -12.38 15.17
N PRO A 115 -16.28 -13.50 14.47
CA PRO A 115 -15.21 -13.69 13.51
C PRO A 115 -15.51 -13.22 12.08
N TRP A 116 -14.46 -12.79 11.37
CA TRP A 116 -14.55 -12.34 9.99
C TRP A 116 -14.13 -13.41 9.00
N LEU A 117 -14.94 -13.59 7.96
CA LEU A 117 -14.70 -14.56 6.90
C LEU A 117 -14.69 -13.87 5.55
N PHE A 118 -13.67 -14.17 4.75
CA PHE A 118 -13.63 -13.83 3.34
C PHE A 118 -13.63 -15.11 2.52
N ARG A 119 -14.72 -15.40 1.80
CA ARG A 119 -14.86 -16.63 1.00
C ARG A 119 -14.54 -17.91 1.79
N ASN A 120 -15.03 -17.99 3.03
CA ASN A 120 -14.77 -19.06 3.98
C ASN A 120 -13.31 -19.17 4.47
N TRP A 121 -12.46 -18.21 4.16
CA TRP A 121 -11.14 -18.06 4.78
C TRP A 121 -11.23 -17.13 5.98
N ALA A 122 -10.58 -17.52 7.08
CA ALA A 122 -10.53 -16.70 8.28
C ALA A 122 -9.73 -15.43 8.01
N VAL A 123 -10.25 -14.30 8.48
CA VAL A 123 -9.54 -13.02 8.48
C VAL A 123 -9.12 -12.75 9.91
N LEU A 124 -7.81 -12.78 10.12
CA LEU A 124 -7.17 -12.51 11.41
C LEU A 124 -6.92 -11.00 11.51
N LEU A 125 -7.15 -10.44 12.70
CA LEU A 125 -6.99 -9.01 12.96
C LEU A 125 -6.16 -8.79 14.22
N CYS A 126 -5.26 -7.82 14.17
CA CYS A 126 -4.45 -7.38 15.31
C CYS A 126 -4.42 -5.85 15.35
N PRO A 127 -4.45 -5.20 16.53
CA PRO A 127 -4.16 -3.78 16.63
C PRO A 127 -2.80 -3.50 15.99
N TYR A 128 -2.68 -2.36 15.32
CA TYR A 128 -1.43 -1.96 14.69
C TYR A 128 -1.07 -0.55 15.12
N ASP A 129 0.20 -0.35 15.43
CA ASP A 129 0.78 0.90 15.92
C ASP A 129 1.12 1.86 14.76
N GLY A 130 1.28 1.35 13.54
CA GLY A 130 1.66 2.16 12.38
C GLY A 130 3.16 2.18 12.10
N PHE A 131 3.98 1.88 13.11
CA PHE A 131 5.44 2.02 13.10
C PHE A 131 6.16 0.70 12.93
N SER A 132 5.68 -0.37 13.58
CA SER A 132 6.33 -1.68 13.52
C SER A 132 6.34 -2.24 12.10
N ARG A 133 7.41 -2.93 11.71
CA ARG A 133 7.42 -3.63 10.42
C ARG A 133 6.28 -4.63 10.35
N THR A 134 5.40 -4.43 9.38
CA THR A 134 4.19 -5.22 9.18
C THR A 134 4.44 -6.73 9.04
N GLU A 135 5.62 -7.14 8.59
CA GLU A 135 6.07 -8.54 8.46
C GLU A 135 6.32 -9.19 9.82
N ASP A 136 6.92 -8.45 10.75
CA ASP A 136 7.33 -8.91 12.07
C ASP A 136 6.15 -9.02 13.05
N VAL A 137 5.05 -8.31 12.77
CA VAL A 137 3.85 -8.38 13.58
C VAL A 137 3.12 -9.71 13.37
N SER A 138 3.11 -10.54 14.41
CA SER A 138 2.37 -11.80 14.44
C SER A 138 0.87 -11.56 14.60
N ILE A 139 0.09 -11.86 13.56
CA ILE A 139 -1.37 -11.78 13.60
C ILE A 139 -1.91 -13.17 13.92
N ILE A 140 -2.16 -13.43 15.21
CA ILE A 140 -2.64 -14.72 15.72
C ILE A 140 -4.05 -14.66 16.32
N HIS A 141 -4.63 -13.46 16.41
CA HIS A 141 -5.92 -13.26 17.05
C HIS A 141 -7.07 -13.30 16.04
N MET A 142 -8.08 -14.09 16.38
CA MET A 142 -9.37 -14.13 15.71
C MET A 142 -10.37 -13.46 16.64
N PRO A 143 -11.00 -12.34 16.24
CA PRO A 143 -12.03 -11.71 17.06
C PRO A 143 -13.21 -12.68 17.28
N ILE A 144 -13.64 -12.81 18.54
CA ILE A 144 -14.69 -13.72 19.03
C ILE A 144 -15.83 -12.98 19.71
#